data_AF-A0A150WSN3-F1
#
_entry.id   AF-A0A150WSN3-F1
#
_cell.length_a   1.000
_cell.length_b   1.000
_cell.length_c   1.000
_cell.angle_alpha   90.00
_cell.angle_beta   90.00
_cell.angle_gamma   90.00
#
_symmetry.space_group_name_H-M   'P 1'
#
loop_
_entity.id
_entity.type
_entity.pdbx_description
1 polymer ?
#
loop_
_entity_poly.entity_id
_entity_poly.type
_entity_poly.pdbx_seq_one_letter_code
_entity_poly.pdbx_strand_id
1 'polypeptide(L)'
;MLKVGQLIKFVAQLNPQNTPTRLSFYNFLNGFPHPDDELSSELIEMFFAYCMDYPHWASNKQQVGSEVQFLLEHFNSFYQQKFDLSSIRFPQTQQLIEIEHLADFVDTVTSYVKTLCGEKDKFRVLPDQNKRVVVIVLREDRSLEVRSFDKKFVIRHGKLEPLRKDLVLYYTPDLELSPEHTHKLEVAPYITGQFTILNDRVNGCLLRGYVFQKLQEFKNEPLQEQTRLLFPIKRLEQFFVDRRSDPYYQDLISQLERTTALVQQGDSEASNWSSIVLNKAETALDNVFLGDKLMTLLVRDLRHALGESTLRKKISSSELSSDMLSVQLPVQPNTEADEECLKITPLKGYDLTN
;
A
#
# COMPACT_ATOMS: atom_id res chain seq x y z
N MET A 1 -33.83 -7.34 3.60
CA MET A 1 -32.58 -7.40 2.81
C MET A 1 -31.57 -8.19 3.62
N LEU A 2 -30.86 -9.11 2.97
CA LEU A 2 -29.85 -9.94 3.62
C LEU A 2 -28.63 -9.08 3.94
N LYS A 3 -28.04 -9.28 5.11
CA LYS A 3 -26.85 -8.56 5.58
C LYS A 3 -25.62 -9.45 5.49
N VAL A 4 -24.46 -8.85 5.27
CA VAL A 4 -23.18 -9.56 5.20
C VAL A 4 -22.92 -10.38 6.48
N GLY A 5 -23.26 -9.83 7.64
CA GLY A 5 -23.12 -10.51 8.93
C GLY A 5 -23.91 -11.83 9.03
N GLN A 6 -25.02 -11.98 8.29
CA GLN A 6 -25.76 -13.25 8.22
C GLN A 6 -24.95 -14.30 7.46
N LEU A 7 -24.33 -13.92 6.34
CA LEU A 7 -23.48 -14.82 5.55
C LEU A 7 -22.20 -15.20 6.32
N ILE A 8 -21.56 -14.25 7.02
CA ILE A 8 -20.39 -14.53 7.87
C ILE A 8 -20.73 -15.60 8.92
N LYS A 9 -21.85 -15.42 9.64
CA LYS A 9 -22.31 -16.37 10.66
C LYS A 9 -22.60 -17.75 10.07
N PHE A 10 -23.25 -17.79 8.91
CA PHE A 10 -23.54 -19.03 8.20
C PHE A 10 -22.27 -19.78 7.80
N VAL A 11 -21.30 -19.11 7.15
CA VAL A 11 -20.04 -19.73 6.73
C VAL A 11 -19.24 -20.20 7.96
N ALA A 12 -19.25 -19.45 9.07
CA ALA A 12 -18.61 -19.84 10.32
C ALA A 12 -19.15 -21.16 10.89
N GLN A 13 -20.46 -21.41 10.78
CA GLN A 13 -21.09 -22.65 11.25
C GLN A 13 -20.72 -23.88 10.41
N LEU A 14 -20.30 -23.69 9.16
CA LEU A 14 -19.91 -24.76 8.24
C LEU A 14 -18.43 -25.17 8.36
N ASN A 15 -17.76 -24.73 9.43
CA ASN A 15 -16.33 -24.87 9.70
C ASN A 15 -15.46 -24.38 8.50
N PRO A 16 -15.13 -23.08 8.45
CA PRO A 16 -14.36 -22.48 7.36
C PRO A 16 -13.02 -23.15 7.07
N GLN A 17 -12.42 -23.81 8.07
CA GLN A 17 -11.10 -24.46 7.95
C GLN A 17 -11.14 -25.75 7.11
N ASN A 18 -12.32 -26.26 6.77
CA ASN A 18 -12.46 -27.50 6.02
C ASN A 18 -11.82 -27.44 4.62
N THR A 19 -11.87 -26.28 3.96
CA THR A 19 -11.28 -26.09 2.64
C THR A 19 -10.59 -24.72 2.54
N PRO A 20 -9.51 -24.58 1.75
CA PRO A 20 -8.89 -23.29 1.51
C PRO A 20 -9.86 -22.26 0.93
N THR A 21 -10.83 -22.68 0.11
CA THR A 21 -11.83 -21.78 -0.47
C THR A 21 -12.73 -21.19 0.61
N ARG A 22 -13.32 -22.04 1.46
CA ARG A 22 -14.19 -21.58 2.56
C ARG A 22 -13.46 -20.66 3.51
N LEU A 23 -12.22 -21.01 3.85
CA LEU A 23 -11.38 -20.19 4.69
C LEU A 23 -11.12 -18.82 4.05
N SER A 24 -10.75 -18.80 2.77
CA SER A 24 -10.50 -17.55 2.03
C SER A 24 -11.76 -16.68 1.94
N PHE A 25 -12.92 -17.27 1.66
CA PHE A 25 -14.19 -16.57 1.57
C PHE A 25 -14.62 -16.01 2.93
N TYR A 26 -14.51 -16.82 3.99
CA TYR A 26 -14.77 -16.38 5.36
C TYR A 26 -13.85 -15.23 5.77
N ASN A 27 -12.54 -15.36 5.56
CA ASN A 27 -11.57 -14.33 5.93
C ASN A 27 -11.79 -13.03 5.16
N PHE A 28 -12.14 -13.11 3.87
CA PHE A 28 -12.47 -11.95 3.05
C PHE A 28 -13.71 -11.22 3.57
N LEU A 29 -14.80 -11.96 3.81
CA LEU A 29 -16.05 -11.39 4.35
C LEU A 29 -15.86 -10.82 5.76
N ASN A 30 -15.02 -11.42 6.58
CA ASN A 30 -14.74 -10.93 7.93
C ASN A 30 -13.71 -9.79 7.97
N GLY A 31 -13.03 -9.52 6.85
CA GLY A 31 -11.94 -8.55 6.75
C GLY A 31 -12.34 -7.23 6.11
N PHE A 32 -13.09 -7.27 5.00
CA PHE A 32 -13.38 -6.08 4.20
C PHE A 32 -14.78 -5.48 4.41
N PRO A 33 -15.89 -6.17 4.10
CA PRO A 33 -17.21 -5.57 4.27
C PRO A 33 -17.58 -5.40 5.75
N HIS A 34 -18.40 -4.40 6.06
CA HIS A 34 -18.96 -4.26 7.39
C HIS A 34 -20.12 -5.28 7.57
N PRO A 35 -20.29 -5.91 8.76
CA PRO A 35 -21.36 -6.88 8.97
C PRO A 35 -22.78 -6.36 8.73
N ASP A 36 -22.98 -5.05 8.90
CA ASP A 36 -24.27 -4.38 8.68
C ASP A 36 -24.51 -3.94 7.23
N ASP A 37 -23.51 -4.11 6.35
CA ASP A 37 -23.66 -3.86 4.92
C ASP A 37 -24.67 -4.83 4.30
N GLU A 38 -25.29 -4.39 3.22
CA GLU A 38 -26.17 -5.23 2.43
C GLU A 38 -25.34 -6.27 1.67
N LEU A 39 -25.82 -7.52 1.67
CA LEU A 39 -25.22 -8.56 0.86
C LEU A 39 -25.58 -8.30 -0.61
N SER A 40 -24.58 -7.98 -1.42
CA SER A 40 -24.74 -7.68 -2.84
C SER A 40 -23.94 -8.63 -3.75
N SER A 41 -24.35 -8.72 -5.01
CA SER A 41 -23.59 -9.45 -6.04
C SER A 41 -22.21 -8.83 -6.25
N GLU A 42 -22.08 -7.50 -6.16
CA GLU A 42 -20.79 -6.83 -6.31
C GLU A 42 -19.79 -7.25 -5.22
N LEU A 43 -20.24 -7.48 -3.98
CA LEU A 43 -19.37 -7.97 -2.91
C LEU A 43 -18.80 -9.37 -3.23
N ILE A 44 -19.64 -10.26 -3.77
CA ILE A 44 -19.21 -11.61 -4.15
C ILE A 44 -18.28 -11.57 -5.36
N GLU A 45 -18.59 -10.73 -6.35
CA GLU A 45 -17.71 -10.52 -7.50
C GLU A 45 -16.38 -9.88 -7.11
N MET A 46 -16.38 -8.98 -6.13
CA MET A 46 -15.16 -8.40 -5.55
C MET A 46 -14.31 -9.51 -4.94
N PHE A 47 -14.88 -10.42 -4.15
CA PHE A 47 -14.15 -11.59 -3.65
C PHE A 47 -13.50 -12.40 -4.78
N PHE A 48 -14.24 -12.67 -5.86
CA PHE A 48 -13.69 -13.41 -7.01
C PHE A 48 -12.59 -12.63 -7.72
N ALA A 49 -12.75 -11.32 -7.91
CA ALA A 49 -11.73 -10.46 -8.50
C ALA A 49 -10.42 -10.51 -7.70
N TYR A 50 -10.51 -10.44 -6.38
CA TYR A 50 -9.36 -10.60 -5.49
C TYR A 50 -8.77 -12.00 -5.58
N CYS A 51 -9.59 -13.05 -5.62
CA CYS A 51 -9.08 -14.41 -5.83
C CYS A 51 -8.27 -14.52 -7.12
N MET A 52 -8.81 -14.05 -8.25
CA MET A 52 -8.17 -14.18 -9.57
C MET A 52 -6.86 -13.39 -9.71
N ASP A 53 -6.58 -12.46 -8.79
CA ASP A 53 -5.29 -11.81 -8.69
C ASP A 53 -4.19 -12.75 -8.17
N TYR A 54 -4.54 -13.82 -7.44
CA TYR A 54 -3.58 -14.81 -6.96
C TYR A 54 -3.38 -15.95 -7.97
N PRO A 55 -2.13 -16.31 -8.34
CA PRO A 55 -1.86 -17.41 -9.26
C PRO A 55 -2.49 -18.74 -8.85
N HIS A 56 -2.50 -19.03 -7.54
CA HIS A 56 -3.13 -20.23 -6.99
C HIS A 56 -4.61 -20.32 -7.36
N TRP A 57 -5.38 -19.24 -7.15
CA TRP A 57 -6.81 -19.25 -7.44
C TRP A 57 -7.14 -19.07 -8.91
N ALA A 58 -6.34 -18.31 -9.66
CA ALA A 58 -6.49 -18.22 -11.10
C ALA A 58 -6.39 -19.61 -11.76
N SER A 59 -5.46 -20.45 -11.28
CA SER A 59 -5.29 -21.84 -11.74
C SER A 59 -6.42 -22.76 -11.28
N ASN A 60 -7.04 -22.47 -10.12
CA ASN A 60 -8.10 -23.27 -9.50
C ASN A 60 -9.48 -22.57 -9.53
N LYS A 61 -9.73 -21.73 -10.53
CA LYS A 61 -10.90 -20.83 -10.55
C LYS A 61 -12.24 -21.55 -10.52
N GLN A 62 -12.30 -22.75 -11.12
CA GLN A 62 -13.50 -23.59 -11.10
C GLN A 62 -13.82 -24.08 -9.69
N GLN A 63 -12.81 -24.48 -8.91
CA GLN A 63 -12.99 -24.92 -7.53
C GLN A 63 -13.56 -23.79 -6.67
N VAL A 64 -12.97 -22.59 -6.75
CA VAL A 64 -13.43 -21.42 -6.00
C VAL A 64 -14.86 -21.06 -6.37
N GLY A 65 -15.15 -20.99 -7.67
CA GLY A 65 -16.47 -20.62 -8.16
C GLY A 65 -17.55 -21.61 -7.75
N SER A 66 -17.34 -22.92 -7.99
CA SER A 66 -18.31 -23.95 -7.66
C SER A 66 -18.56 -24.08 -6.15
N GLU A 67 -17.52 -23.97 -5.32
CA GLU A 67 -17.68 -24.09 -3.88
C GLU A 67 -18.38 -22.87 -3.26
N VAL A 68 -18.06 -21.65 -3.69
CA VAL A 68 -18.79 -20.46 -3.24
C VAL A 68 -20.23 -20.46 -3.74
N GLN A 69 -20.47 -20.88 -4.98
CA GLN A 69 -21.82 -21.04 -5.52
C GLN A 69 -22.64 -21.99 -4.64
N PHE A 70 -22.09 -23.18 -4.33
CA PHE A 70 -22.74 -24.17 -3.47
C PHE A 70 -23.05 -23.61 -2.07
N LEU A 71 -22.13 -22.85 -1.47
CA LEU A 71 -22.35 -22.19 -0.17
C LEU A 71 -23.51 -21.19 -0.24
N LEU A 72 -23.58 -20.38 -1.29
CA LEU A 72 -24.64 -19.38 -1.47
C LEU A 72 -26.01 -20.02 -1.77
N GLU A 73 -26.03 -21.12 -2.52
CA GLU A 73 -27.24 -21.93 -2.74
C GLU A 73 -27.75 -22.53 -1.42
N HIS A 74 -26.86 -23.06 -0.59
CA HIS A 74 -27.20 -23.55 0.74
C HIS A 74 -27.67 -22.43 1.67
N PHE A 75 -27.01 -21.26 1.64
CA PHE A 75 -27.44 -20.08 2.39
C PHE A 75 -28.87 -19.68 2.01
N ASN A 76 -29.20 -19.68 0.72
CA ASN A 76 -30.56 -19.43 0.21
C ASN A 76 -31.60 -20.48 0.61
N SER A 77 -31.18 -21.71 0.89
CA SER A 77 -32.07 -22.75 1.43
C SER A 77 -32.36 -22.56 2.92
N PHE A 78 -31.46 -21.92 3.65
CA PHE A 78 -31.54 -21.72 5.10
C PHE A 78 -32.37 -20.50 5.49
N TYR A 79 -32.34 -19.42 4.69
CA TYR A 79 -33.05 -18.18 4.97
C TYR A 79 -34.31 -18.01 4.09
N GLN A 80 -35.37 -17.40 4.63
CA GLN A 80 -36.61 -17.13 3.88
C GLN A 80 -36.41 -16.08 2.77
N GLN A 81 -35.61 -15.05 3.05
CA GLN A 81 -35.18 -14.09 2.03
C GLN A 81 -34.07 -14.73 1.21
N LYS A 82 -34.18 -14.65 -0.12
CA LYS A 82 -33.20 -15.22 -1.06
C LYS A 82 -32.30 -14.14 -1.62
N PHE A 83 -31.02 -14.44 -1.68
CA PHE A 83 -30.01 -13.71 -2.40
C PHE A 83 -30.04 -14.13 -3.87
N ASP A 84 -30.11 -13.17 -4.80
CA ASP A 84 -30.12 -13.47 -6.22
C ASP A 84 -28.72 -13.90 -6.69
N LEU A 85 -28.60 -15.13 -7.18
CA LEU A 85 -27.34 -15.67 -7.71
C LEU A 85 -27.19 -15.43 -9.21
N SER A 86 -28.26 -15.09 -9.92
CA SER A 86 -28.24 -14.94 -11.38
C SER A 86 -27.48 -13.69 -11.83
N SER A 87 -27.38 -12.69 -10.96
CA SER A 87 -26.61 -11.47 -11.16
C SER A 87 -25.11 -11.63 -10.86
N ILE A 88 -24.66 -12.78 -10.36
CA ILE A 88 -23.26 -13.02 -10.01
C ILE A 88 -22.50 -13.62 -11.18
N ARG A 89 -21.40 -12.96 -11.56
CA ARG A 89 -20.48 -13.50 -12.54
C ARG A 89 -19.39 -14.37 -11.89
N PHE A 90 -19.64 -15.67 -11.87
CA PHE A 90 -18.69 -16.64 -11.32
C PHE A 90 -17.38 -16.76 -12.12
N PRO A 91 -16.24 -17.02 -11.45
CA PRO A 91 -14.90 -16.94 -12.03
C PRO A 91 -14.65 -17.96 -13.17
N GLN A 92 -15.33 -19.10 -13.18
CA GLN A 92 -15.26 -20.07 -14.28
C GLN A 92 -15.76 -19.51 -15.62
N THR A 93 -16.63 -18.50 -15.60
CA THR A 93 -17.16 -17.83 -16.79
C THR A 93 -16.35 -16.59 -17.19
N GLN A 94 -15.33 -16.24 -16.40
CA GLN A 94 -14.49 -15.07 -16.64
C GLN A 94 -13.26 -15.45 -17.47
N GLN A 95 -12.97 -14.58 -18.45
CA GLN A 95 -11.72 -14.60 -19.19
C GLN A 95 -10.77 -13.60 -18.55
N LEU A 96 -9.67 -14.11 -17.98
CA LEU A 96 -8.60 -13.31 -17.42
C LEU A 96 -7.59 -13.00 -18.51
N ILE A 97 -7.23 -11.73 -18.67
CA ILE A 97 -6.27 -11.24 -19.66
C ILE A 97 -5.21 -10.46 -18.90
N GLU A 98 -3.94 -10.78 -19.15
CA GLU A 98 -2.81 -10.03 -18.60
C GLU A 98 -2.15 -9.20 -19.71
N ILE A 99 -2.03 -7.90 -19.48
CA ILE A 99 -1.40 -6.98 -20.45
C ILE A 99 0.08 -6.85 -20.11
N GLU A 100 0.94 -7.47 -20.91
CA GLU A 100 2.37 -7.56 -20.62
C GLU A 100 3.11 -6.23 -20.86
N HIS A 101 2.82 -5.59 -22.00
CA HIS A 101 3.44 -4.35 -22.44
C HIS A 101 2.89 -3.14 -21.68
N LEU A 102 3.80 -2.33 -21.12
CA LEU A 102 3.42 -1.18 -20.29
C LEU A 102 2.66 -0.11 -21.07
N ALA A 103 3.01 0.13 -22.34
CA ALA A 103 2.31 1.11 -23.18
C ALA A 103 0.84 0.72 -23.39
N ASP A 104 0.59 -0.52 -23.82
CA ASP A 104 -0.76 -1.06 -23.99
C ASP A 104 -1.55 -1.04 -22.68
N PHE A 105 -0.88 -1.31 -21.56
CA PHE A 105 -1.50 -1.26 -20.24
C PHE A 105 -1.95 0.17 -19.88
N VAL A 106 -1.09 1.16 -20.08
CA VAL A 106 -1.42 2.59 -19.88
C VAL A 106 -2.57 3.02 -20.78
N ASP A 107 -2.56 2.63 -22.07
CA ASP A 107 -3.62 2.99 -23.02
C ASP A 107 -4.96 2.33 -22.68
N THR A 108 -4.92 1.08 -22.22
CA THR A 108 -6.11 0.35 -21.78
C THR A 108 -6.71 0.99 -20.53
N VAL A 109 -5.88 1.29 -19.52
CA VAL A 109 -6.34 1.98 -18.31
C VAL A 109 -6.89 3.36 -18.66
N THR A 110 -6.21 4.12 -19.53
CA THR A 110 -6.68 5.43 -20.00
C THR A 110 -8.06 5.33 -20.64
N SER A 111 -8.28 4.33 -21.50
CA SER A 111 -9.57 4.09 -22.15
C SER A 111 -10.67 3.73 -21.15
N TYR A 112 -10.36 2.90 -20.16
CA TYR A 112 -11.28 2.56 -19.07
C TYR A 112 -11.63 3.79 -18.22
N VAL A 113 -10.65 4.58 -17.80
CA VAL A 113 -10.84 5.76 -16.93
C VAL A 113 -11.68 6.83 -17.60
N LYS A 114 -11.56 7.02 -18.92
CA LYS A 114 -12.43 7.92 -19.69
C LYS A 114 -13.92 7.59 -19.53
N THR A 115 -14.27 6.33 -19.26
CA THR A 115 -15.66 5.93 -19.00
C THR A 115 -16.14 6.25 -17.58
N LEU A 116 -15.24 6.57 -16.66
CA LEU A 116 -15.52 6.88 -15.25
C LEU A 116 -15.48 8.39 -14.94
N CYS A 117 -14.94 9.19 -15.85
CA CYS A 117 -14.76 10.63 -15.68
C CYS A 117 -15.94 11.38 -16.32
N GLY A 118 -16.51 12.33 -15.59
CA GLY A 118 -17.47 13.29 -16.14
C GLY A 118 -16.79 14.29 -17.10
N GLU A 119 -17.60 15.08 -17.82
CA GLU A 119 -17.09 16.02 -18.83
C GLU A 119 -16.10 17.07 -18.26
N LYS A 120 -16.22 17.40 -16.98
CA LYS A 120 -15.40 18.39 -16.29
C LYS A 120 -14.25 17.80 -15.46
N ASP A 121 -14.23 16.47 -15.32
CA ASP A 121 -13.17 15.79 -14.58
C ASP A 121 -11.88 15.82 -15.39
N LYS A 122 -10.75 15.96 -14.69
CA LYS A 122 -9.43 15.83 -15.29
C LYS A 122 -8.76 14.61 -14.71
N PHE A 123 -7.99 13.88 -15.50
CA PHE A 123 -7.23 12.76 -14.97
C PHE A 123 -5.85 12.67 -15.58
N ARG A 124 -4.94 12.05 -14.83
CA ARG A 124 -3.58 11.74 -15.25
C ARG A 124 -3.30 10.28 -14.98
N VAL A 125 -2.69 9.61 -15.97
CA VAL A 125 -2.29 8.20 -15.89
C VAL A 125 -0.78 8.13 -15.83
N LEU A 126 -0.23 7.40 -14.86
CA LEU A 126 1.19 7.33 -14.58
C LEU A 126 1.62 5.88 -14.33
N PRO A 127 2.73 5.41 -14.90
CA PRO A 127 3.32 4.17 -14.46
C PRO A 127 3.90 4.32 -13.05
N ASP A 128 3.65 3.35 -12.19
CA ASP A 128 4.29 3.22 -10.88
C ASP A 128 5.46 2.22 -10.95
N GLN A 129 6.40 2.34 -10.02
CA GLN A 129 7.61 1.53 -9.95
C GLN A 129 7.31 0.02 -9.81
N ASN A 130 6.14 -0.35 -9.29
CA ASN A 130 5.73 -1.74 -9.10
C ASN A 130 5.08 -2.37 -10.36
N LYS A 131 5.40 -1.86 -11.56
CA LYS A 131 4.77 -2.27 -12.84
C LYS A 131 3.23 -2.12 -12.82
N ARG A 132 2.74 -1.22 -11.98
CA ARG A 132 1.35 -0.81 -11.86
C ARG A 132 1.11 0.46 -12.66
N VAL A 133 -0.16 0.78 -12.85
CA VAL A 133 -0.58 2.09 -13.35
C VAL A 133 -1.40 2.78 -12.27
N VAL A 134 -1.00 3.99 -11.92
CA VAL A 134 -1.70 4.88 -11.00
C VAL A 134 -2.45 5.92 -11.83
N VAL A 135 -3.68 6.19 -11.42
CA VAL A 135 -4.55 7.18 -12.05
C VAL A 135 -4.97 8.17 -10.98
N ILE A 136 -4.75 9.45 -11.25
CA ILE A 136 -5.17 10.54 -10.39
C ILE A 136 -6.30 11.25 -11.12
N VAL A 137 -7.50 11.26 -10.54
CA VAL A 137 -8.69 11.93 -11.08
C VAL A 137 -9.00 13.13 -10.21
N LEU A 138 -8.96 14.32 -10.78
CA LEU A 138 -9.44 15.57 -10.20
C LEU A 138 -10.90 15.78 -10.59
N ARG A 139 -11.77 15.71 -9.59
CA ARG A 139 -13.21 15.90 -9.74
C ARG A 139 -13.56 17.39 -9.85
N GLU A 140 -14.77 17.69 -10.33
CA GLU A 140 -15.27 19.07 -10.45
C GLU A 140 -15.24 19.85 -9.12
N ASP A 141 -15.51 19.17 -8.00
CA ASP A 141 -15.47 19.74 -6.64
C ASP A 141 -14.05 19.92 -6.08
N ARG A 142 -13.03 19.62 -6.90
CA ARG A 142 -11.59 19.62 -6.58
C ARG A 142 -11.13 18.50 -5.64
N SER A 143 -11.99 17.54 -5.29
CA SER A 143 -11.54 16.31 -4.65
C SER A 143 -10.67 15.47 -5.60
N LEU A 144 -9.80 14.62 -5.04
CA LEU A 144 -9.00 13.69 -5.81
C LEU A 144 -9.40 12.23 -5.53
N GLU A 145 -9.45 11.44 -6.60
CA GLU A 145 -9.41 9.98 -6.50
C GLU A 145 -8.09 9.47 -7.04
N VAL A 146 -7.37 8.68 -6.24
CA VAL A 146 -6.13 8.04 -6.65
C VAL A 146 -6.37 6.54 -6.73
N ARG A 147 -6.42 6.03 -7.96
CA ARG A 147 -6.71 4.62 -8.27
C ARG A 147 -5.45 3.90 -8.69
N SER A 148 -5.29 2.66 -8.22
CA SER A 148 -4.20 1.78 -8.63
C SER A 148 -4.74 0.61 -9.43
N PHE A 149 -4.10 0.33 -10.57
CA PHE A 149 -4.47 -0.77 -11.45
C PHE A 149 -3.29 -1.73 -11.63
N ASP A 150 -3.61 -3.02 -11.70
CA ASP A 150 -2.68 -4.08 -12.09
C ASP A 150 -2.90 -4.49 -13.54
N LYS A 151 -1.98 -5.29 -14.06
CA LYS A 151 -1.98 -5.78 -15.45
C LYS A 151 -3.11 -6.73 -15.79
N LYS A 152 -3.94 -7.13 -14.82
CA LYS A 152 -5.00 -8.12 -14.97
C LYS A 152 -6.34 -7.49 -15.28
N PHE A 153 -6.96 -7.95 -16.35
CA PHE A 153 -8.22 -7.47 -16.89
C PHE A 153 -9.18 -8.62 -17.15
N VAL A 154 -10.46 -8.29 -17.27
CA VAL A 154 -11.53 -9.20 -17.64
C VAL A 154 -12.44 -8.56 -18.68
N ILE A 155 -13.08 -9.37 -19.52
CA ILE A 155 -14.07 -8.88 -20.48
C ILE A 155 -15.44 -8.81 -19.82
N ARG A 156 -16.00 -7.62 -19.59
CA ARG A 156 -17.36 -7.37 -19.06
C ARG A 156 -18.18 -6.63 -20.11
N HIS A 157 -19.35 -7.17 -20.47
CA HIS A 157 -20.24 -6.61 -21.51
C HIS A 157 -19.52 -6.28 -22.84
N GLY A 158 -18.59 -7.15 -23.26
CA GLY A 158 -17.80 -6.95 -24.48
C GLY A 158 -16.69 -5.89 -24.37
N LYS A 159 -16.46 -5.31 -23.19
CA LYS A 159 -15.40 -4.34 -22.93
C LYS A 159 -14.33 -4.92 -22.02
N LEU A 160 -13.08 -4.54 -22.26
CA LEU A 160 -11.97 -4.89 -21.39
C LEU A 160 -11.98 -3.96 -20.17
N GLU A 161 -12.07 -4.53 -18.98
CA GLU A 161 -12.16 -3.79 -17.72
C GLU A 161 -11.15 -4.34 -16.70
N PRO A 162 -10.58 -3.51 -15.83
CA PRO A 162 -9.68 -3.96 -14.79
C PRO A 162 -10.31 -5.04 -13.91
N LEU A 163 -9.52 -6.04 -13.51
CA LEU A 163 -9.97 -7.12 -12.64
C LEU A 163 -10.47 -6.55 -11.30
N ARG A 164 -9.61 -5.78 -10.62
CA ARG A 164 -9.90 -5.04 -9.39
C ARG A 164 -10.17 -3.57 -9.73
N LYS A 165 -11.22 -3.00 -9.17
CA LYS A 165 -11.69 -1.62 -9.47
C LYS A 165 -11.75 -0.74 -8.22
N ASP A 166 -11.54 -1.33 -7.06
CA ASP A 166 -11.79 -0.79 -5.73
C ASP A 166 -10.50 -0.41 -5.00
N LEU A 167 -9.33 -0.55 -5.62
CA LEU A 167 -8.06 -0.01 -5.11
C LEU A 167 -8.03 1.50 -5.33
N VAL A 168 -8.59 2.25 -4.40
CA VAL A 168 -8.76 3.70 -4.48
C VAL A 168 -8.51 4.37 -3.13
N LEU A 169 -7.80 5.49 -3.18
CA LEU A 169 -7.71 6.48 -2.12
C LEU A 169 -8.52 7.71 -2.54
N TYR A 170 -9.18 8.33 -1.56
CA TYR A 170 -10.04 9.49 -1.77
C TYR A 170 -9.46 10.64 -0.97
N TYR A 171 -9.33 11.81 -1.58
CA TYR A 171 -8.80 13.00 -0.95
C TYR A 171 -9.77 14.17 -1.08
N THR A 172 -9.82 15.01 -0.06
CA THR A 172 -10.54 16.27 -0.05
C THR A 172 -9.85 17.31 -0.94
N PRO A 173 -10.50 18.45 -1.23
CA PRO A 173 -9.87 19.57 -1.94
C PRO A 173 -8.59 20.11 -1.27
N ASP A 174 -8.43 19.91 0.03
CA ASP A 174 -7.26 20.30 0.82
C ASP A 174 -6.13 19.24 0.79
N LEU A 175 -6.27 18.20 -0.03
CA LEU A 175 -5.34 17.09 -0.19
C LEU A 175 -5.17 16.22 1.07
N GLU A 176 -6.18 16.20 1.93
CA GLU A 176 -6.27 15.28 3.07
C GLU A 176 -7.10 14.04 2.69
N LEU A 177 -6.81 12.89 3.29
CA LEU A 177 -7.63 11.69 3.07
C LEU A 177 -9.07 11.93 3.54
N SER A 178 -10.04 11.61 2.68
CA SER A 178 -11.46 11.88 2.93
C SER A 178 -12.01 10.97 4.05
N PRO A 179 -12.62 11.53 5.11
CA PRO A 179 -13.19 10.73 6.20
C PRO A 179 -14.52 10.06 5.82
N GLU A 180 -15.13 10.47 4.71
CA GLU A 180 -16.43 9.97 4.26
C GLU A 180 -16.32 8.68 3.44
N HIS A 181 -15.10 8.31 3.06
CA HIS A 181 -14.86 7.20 2.16
C HIS A 181 -14.09 6.07 2.83
N THR A 182 -14.35 4.85 2.37
CA THR A 182 -13.47 3.72 2.65
C THR A 182 -12.33 3.72 1.64
N HIS A 183 -11.12 3.74 2.14
CA HIS A 183 -9.89 3.66 1.37
C HIS A 183 -9.44 2.23 1.22
N LYS A 184 -8.84 1.92 0.07
CA LYS A 184 -8.28 0.61 -0.17
C LYS A 184 -7.04 0.70 -1.04
N LEU A 185 -5.97 0.04 -0.61
CA LEU A 185 -4.72 0.06 -1.34
C LEU A 185 -3.96 -1.24 -1.13
N GLU A 186 -3.13 -1.61 -2.11
CA GLU A 186 -2.20 -2.71 -1.93
C GLU A 186 -0.86 -2.21 -1.39
N VAL A 187 -0.61 -2.47 -0.10
CA VAL A 187 0.55 -1.91 0.65
C VAL A 187 1.86 -2.62 0.31
N ALA A 188 1.77 -3.87 -0.14
CA ALA A 188 2.88 -4.72 -0.56
C ALA A 188 2.33 -5.87 -1.41
N PRO A 189 3.15 -6.60 -2.19
CA PRO A 189 2.69 -7.74 -2.96
C PRO A 189 1.85 -8.69 -2.10
N TYR A 190 0.63 -8.97 -2.53
CA TYR A 190 -0.30 -9.87 -1.83
C TYR A 190 -0.75 -9.40 -0.44
N ILE A 191 -0.59 -8.11 -0.11
CA ILE A 191 -1.09 -7.51 1.12
C ILE A 191 -1.96 -6.31 0.78
N THR A 192 -3.26 -6.43 1.00
CA THR A 192 -4.24 -5.37 0.75
C THR A 192 -4.71 -4.79 2.07
N GLY A 193 -4.71 -3.47 2.17
CA GLY A 193 -5.31 -2.72 3.26
C GLY A 193 -6.65 -2.12 2.86
N GLN A 194 -7.61 -2.16 3.78
CA GLN A 194 -8.85 -1.40 3.70
C GLN A 194 -9.07 -0.67 5.02
N PHE A 195 -9.35 0.63 4.96
CA PHE A 195 -9.46 1.46 6.15
C PHE A 195 -10.30 2.72 5.92
N THR A 196 -10.78 3.30 7.01
CA THR A 196 -11.33 4.65 7.07
C THR A 196 -10.43 5.52 7.94
N ILE A 197 -10.48 6.83 7.72
CA ILE A 197 -9.74 7.80 8.52
C ILE A 197 -10.72 8.76 9.20
N LEU A 198 -10.50 9.06 10.48
CA LEU A 198 -11.26 10.08 11.20
C LEU A 198 -10.30 10.77 12.17
N ASN A 199 -10.13 12.09 12.03
CA ASN A 199 -9.22 12.88 12.85
C ASN A 199 -7.78 12.33 12.89
N ASP A 200 -7.21 12.01 11.72
CA ASP A 200 -5.87 11.39 11.54
C ASP A 200 -5.71 10.01 12.23
N ARG A 201 -6.82 9.38 12.62
CA ARG A 201 -6.85 8.04 13.19
C ARG A 201 -7.48 7.05 12.23
N VAL A 202 -6.85 5.89 12.13
CA VAL A 202 -7.18 4.84 11.18
C VAL A 202 -7.98 3.74 11.86
N ASN A 203 -9.04 3.30 11.20
CA ASN A 203 -9.78 2.09 11.53
C ASN A 203 -9.81 1.18 10.30
N GLY A 204 -9.43 -0.09 10.44
CA GLY A 204 -9.41 -1.00 9.29
C GLY A 204 -8.59 -2.25 9.51
N CYS A 205 -8.17 -2.90 8.43
CA CYS A 205 -7.28 -4.05 8.51
C CYS A 205 -6.40 -4.23 7.27
N LEU A 206 -5.36 -5.04 7.44
CA LEU A 206 -4.56 -5.61 6.36
C LEU A 206 -4.87 -7.10 6.23
N LEU A 207 -5.16 -7.56 5.03
CA LEU A 207 -5.28 -8.97 4.68
C LEU A 207 -4.07 -9.39 3.85
N ARG A 208 -3.57 -10.61 4.07
CA ARG A 208 -2.41 -11.17 3.37
C ARG A 208 -2.68 -12.51 2.70
N GLY A 209 -2.04 -12.69 1.55
CA GLY A 209 -1.96 -13.95 0.84
C GLY A 209 -3.29 -14.41 0.25
N TYR A 210 -3.25 -15.55 -0.45
CA TYR A 210 -4.39 -16.07 -1.18
C TYR A 210 -5.55 -16.53 -0.27
N VAL A 211 -5.29 -16.78 1.02
CA VAL A 211 -6.34 -17.09 2.01
C VAL A 211 -6.91 -15.86 2.72
N PHE A 212 -6.47 -14.65 2.34
CA PHE A 212 -6.89 -13.37 2.92
C PHE A 212 -6.72 -13.31 4.45
N GLN A 213 -5.66 -13.91 4.99
CA GLN A 213 -5.44 -13.96 6.43
C GLN A 213 -5.29 -12.54 6.99
N LYS A 214 -6.01 -12.20 8.06
CA LYS A 214 -5.82 -10.92 8.76
C LYS A 214 -4.38 -10.84 9.28
N LEU A 215 -3.63 -9.87 8.75
CA LEU A 215 -2.24 -9.59 9.13
C LEU A 215 -2.19 -8.60 10.29
N GLN A 216 -2.98 -7.53 10.19
CA GLN A 216 -3.03 -6.46 11.18
C GLN A 216 -4.44 -5.85 11.19
N GLU A 217 -4.89 -5.38 12.34
CA GLU A 217 -6.13 -4.64 12.51
C GLU A 217 -5.79 -3.32 13.18
N PHE A 218 -6.36 -2.22 12.67
CA PHE A 218 -6.16 -0.88 13.19
C PHE A 218 -7.44 -0.45 13.89
N LYS A 219 -7.32 -0.03 15.15
CA LYS A 219 -8.46 0.46 15.94
C LYS A 219 -8.12 1.81 16.52
N ASN A 220 -8.53 2.85 15.81
CA ASN A 220 -8.36 4.23 16.21
C ASN A 220 -6.88 4.60 16.46
N GLU A 221 -5.99 4.08 15.61
CA GLU A 221 -4.53 4.26 15.71
C GLU A 221 -4.08 5.47 14.87
N PRO A 222 -3.10 6.28 15.32
CA PRO A 222 -2.60 7.40 14.52
C PRO A 222 -1.97 6.92 13.20
N LEU A 223 -2.33 7.53 12.06
CA LEU A 223 -1.79 7.12 10.75
C LEU A 223 -0.25 7.21 10.71
N GLN A 224 0.32 8.20 11.40
CA GLN A 224 1.76 8.43 11.46
C GLN A 224 2.55 7.27 12.09
N GLU A 225 1.93 6.49 12.96
CA GLU A 225 2.53 5.31 13.60
C GLU A 225 2.41 4.05 12.73
N GLN A 226 1.52 4.07 11.73
CA GLN A 226 1.22 2.92 10.87
C GLN A 226 2.02 2.96 9.57
N THR A 227 3.34 2.71 9.66
CA THR A 227 4.26 2.76 8.51
C THR A 227 3.84 1.89 7.32
N ARG A 228 3.21 0.73 7.57
CA ARG A 228 2.68 -0.17 6.54
C ARG A 228 1.57 0.46 5.68
N LEU A 229 0.86 1.46 6.20
CA LEU A 229 -0.13 2.25 5.46
C LEU A 229 0.46 3.58 5.01
N LEU A 230 1.12 4.29 5.91
CA LEU A 230 1.66 5.62 5.67
C LEU A 230 2.61 5.65 4.47
N PHE A 231 3.55 4.71 4.35
CA PHE A 231 4.55 4.76 3.28
C PHE A 231 3.94 4.55 1.88
N PRO A 232 3.11 3.52 1.64
CA PRO A 232 2.40 3.40 0.38
C PRO A 232 1.56 4.65 0.02
N ILE A 233 0.88 5.24 1.00
CA ILE A 233 0.10 6.48 0.80
C ILE A 233 1.03 7.63 0.40
N LYS A 234 2.09 7.87 1.17
CA LYS A 234 3.06 8.94 0.92
C LYS A 234 3.78 8.77 -0.42
N ARG A 235 4.02 7.54 -0.86
CA ARG A 235 4.58 7.24 -2.19
C ARG A 235 3.64 7.68 -3.31
N LEU A 236 2.34 7.45 -3.16
CA LEU A 236 1.33 7.91 -4.12
C LEU A 236 1.19 9.44 -4.10
N GLU A 237 1.24 10.06 -2.92
CA GLU A 237 1.14 11.51 -2.77
C GLU A 237 2.22 12.28 -3.52
N GLN A 238 3.40 11.70 -3.74
CA GLN A 238 4.48 12.38 -4.48
C GLN A 238 4.12 12.79 -5.91
N PHE A 239 3.08 12.17 -6.48
CA PHE A 239 2.65 12.48 -7.84
C PHE A 239 1.79 13.75 -7.91
N PHE A 240 1.27 14.25 -6.79
CA PHE A 240 0.35 15.40 -6.76
C PHE A 240 0.51 16.35 -5.57
N VAL A 241 1.21 15.97 -4.51
CA VAL A 241 1.55 16.83 -3.36
C VAL A 241 2.97 17.35 -3.54
N ASP A 242 3.16 18.67 -3.41
CA ASP A 242 4.50 19.26 -3.37
C ASP A 242 5.19 18.85 -2.05
N ARG A 243 6.42 18.32 -2.16
CA ARG A 243 7.26 17.93 -1.02
C ARG A 243 7.49 19.08 -0.04
N ARG A 244 7.51 20.33 -0.52
CA ARG A 244 7.68 21.53 0.32
C ARG A 244 6.48 21.78 1.23
N SER A 245 5.29 21.33 0.81
CA SER A 245 4.07 21.42 1.60
C SER A 245 3.73 20.16 2.39
N ASP A 246 4.37 19.01 2.10
CA ASP A 246 4.11 17.76 2.81
C ASP A 246 4.60 17.81 4.27
N PRO A 247 3.70 17.79 5.26
CA PRO A 247 4.08 17.88 6.68
C PRO A 247 5.01 16.77 7.13
N TYR A 248 4.87 15.56 6.58
CA TYR A 248 5.71 14.41 6.93
C TYR A 248 7.15 14.62 6.46
N TYR A 249 7.31 15.14 5.23
CA TYR A 249 8.63 15.48 4.69
C TYR A 249 9.27 16.62 5.49
N GLN A 250 8.52 17.70 5.77
CA GLN A 250 9.04 18.84 6.54
C GLN A 250 9.44 18.45 7.97
N ASP A 251 8.68 17.59 8.64
CA ASP A 251 9.01 17.05 9.96
C ASP A 251 10.33 16.27 9.93
N LEU A 252 10.53 15.39 8.94
CA LEU A 252 11.78 14.64 8.78
C LEU A 252 12.99 15.53 8.54
N ILE A 253 12.87 16.52 7.65
CA ILE A 253 13.95 17.49 7.38
C ILE A 253 14.28 18.27 8.66
N SER A 254 13.27 18.79 9.34
CA SER A 254 13.44 19.55 10.59
C SER A 254 14.10 18.72 11.70
N GLN A 255 13.73 17.44 11.83
CA GLN A 255 14.34 16.51 12.77
C GLN A 255 15.82 16.26 12.44
N LEU A 256 16.14 16.01 11.17
CA LEU A 256 17.52 15.80 10.72
C LEU A 256 18.40 17.03 10.99
N GLU A 257 17.94 18.22 10.64
CA GLU A 257 18.68 19.47 10.86
C GLU A 257 18.90 19.75 12.35
N ARG A 258 17.83 19.68 13.15
CA ARG A 258 17.88 19.93 14.59
C ARG A 258 18.82 18.93 15.29
N THR A 259 18.68 17.64 14.99
CA THR A 259 19.51 16.61 15.62
C THR A 259 20.97 16.72 15.20
N THR A 260 21.26 17.07 13.94
CA THR A 260 22.63 17.32 13.49
C THR A 260 23.28 18.47 14.26
N ALA A 261 22.56 19.58 14.43
CA ALA A 261 23.05 20.73 15.18
C ALA A 261 23.35 20.40 16.65
N LEU A 262 22.46 19.65 17.33
CA LEU A 262 22.67 19.24 18.73
C LEU A 262 23.84 18.26 18.89
N VAL A 263 24.00 17.32 17.97
CA VAL A 263 25.15 16.38 17.97
C VAL A 263 26.47 17.13 17.79
N GLN A 264 26.51 18.12 16.90
CA GLN A 264 27.70 18.97 16.69
C GLN A 264 28.04 19.82 17.92
N GLN A 265 27.03 20.23 18.70
CA GLN A 265 27.18 20.94 19.97
C GLN A 265 27.62 20.04 21.13
N GLY A 266 27.68 18.71 20.92
CA GLY A 266 28.14 17.75 21.94
C GLY A 266 27.05 17.28 22.89
N ASP A 267 25.77 17.47 22.56
CA ASP A 267 24.64 16.99 23.36
C ASP A 267 24.63 15.44 23.39
N SER A 268 24.71 14.90 24.62
CA SER A 268 24.77 13.45 24.86
C SER A 268 23.44 12.75 24.62
N GLU A 269 22.31 13.42 24.87
CA GLU A 269 20.98 12.87 24.60
C GLU A 269 20.70 12.87 23.10
N ALA A 270 21.05 13.96 22.39
CA ALA A 270 20.89 14.05 20.94
C ALA A 270 21.64 12.93 20.20
N SER A 271 22.79 12.50 20.73
CA SER A 271 23.54 11.35 20.20
C SER A 271 22.73 10.05 20.28
N ASN A 272 21.94 9.84 21.33
CA ASN A 272 21.09 8.64 21.47
C ASN A 272 19.88 8.71 20.51
N TRP A 273 19.23 9.87 20.43
CA TRP A 273 18.08 10.10 19.54
C TRP A 273 18.44 10.10 18.06
N SER A 274 19.69 10.41 17.71
CA SER A 274 20.17 10.46 16.33
C SER A 274 19.95 9.15 15.57
N SER A 275 20.16 8.01 16.23
CA SER A 275 19.95 6.69 15.63
C SER A 275 18.51 6.47 15.19
N ILE A 276 17.54 6.95 15.98
CA ILE A 276 16.11 6.84 15.70
C ILE A 276 15.73 7.71 14.50
N VAL A 277 16.16 8.98 14.50
CA VAL A 277 15.89 9.93 13.41
C VAL A 277 16.53 9.44 12.10
N LEU A 278 17.76 8.98 12.17
CA LEU A 278 18.52 8.47 11.03
C LEU A 278 17.87 7.22 10.43
N ASN A 279 17.49 6.24 11.26
CA ASN A 279 16.75 5.06 10.80
C ASN A 279 15.41 5.44 10.15
N LYS A 280 14.67 6.39 10.74
CA LYS A 280 13.38 6.87 10.20
C LYS A 280 13.58 7.53 8.83
N ALA A 281 14.59 8.40 8.70
CA ALA A 281 14.90 9.11 7.46
C ALA A 281 15.41 8.17 6.36
N GLU A 282 16.28 7.22 6.69
CA GLU A 282 16.79 6.21 5.74
C GLU A 282 15.65 5.33 5.23
N THR A 283 14.80 4.85 6.14
CA THR A 283 13.62 4.07 5.74
C THR A 283 12.70 4.88 4.84
N ALA A 284 12.48 6.17 5.14
CA ALA A 284 11.67 7.05 4.30
C ALA A 284 12.31 7.32 2.93
N LEU A 285 13.63 7.46 2.85
CA LEU A 285 14.36 7.63 1.59
C LEU A 285 14.20 6.40 0.68
N ASP A 286 14.32 5.21 1.27
CA ASP A 286 14.27 3.93 0.55
C ASP A 286 12.84 3.54 0.12
N ASN A 287 11.83 3.94 0.89
CA ASN A 287 10.45 3.49 0.66
C ASN A 287 9.53 4.56 0.09
N VAL A 288 9.83 5.83 0.34
CA VAL A 288 8.98 6.97 -0.01
C VAL A 288 9.78 7.87 -0.95
N PHE A 289 10.76 8.63 -0.46
CA PHE A 289 11.41 9.73 -1.17
C PHE A 289 12.64 9.31 -2.00
N LEU A 290 12.40 8.37 -2.92
CA LEU A 290 13.45 7.79 -3.76
C LEU A 290 14.20 8.86 -4.57
N GLY A 291 15.54 8.85 -4.44
CA GLY A 291 16.42 9.78 -5.14
C GLY A 291 16.38 11.23 -4.63
N ASP A 292 15.80 11.49 -3.46
CA ASP A 292 15.78 12.83 -2.87
C ASP A 292 17.20 13.28 -2.44
N LYS A 293 17.74 14.28 -3.14
CA LYS A 293 19.10 14.77 -2.93
C LYS A 293 19.27 15.49 -1.60
N LEU A 294 18.25 16.22 -1.14
CA LEU A 294 18.34 17.01 0.08
C LEU A 294 18.33 16.09 1.30
N MET A 295 17.37 15.17 1.36
CA MET A 295 17.27 14.18 2.43
C MET A 295 18.51 13.28 2.46
N THR A 296 19.03 12.86 1.29
CA THR A 296 20.30 12.11 1.20
C THR A 296 21.47 12.88 1.81
N LEU A 297 21.57 14.19 1.53
CA LEU A 297 22.64 15.04 2.05
C LEU A 297 22.54 15.19 3.57
N LEU A 298 21.33 15.46 4.10
CA LEU A 298 21.12 15.62 5.55
C LEU A 298 21.37 14.32 6.33
N VAL A 299 20.98 13.16 5.79
CA VAL A 299 21.31 11.86 6.39
C VAL A 299 22.83 11.65 6.44
N ARG A 300 23.55 12.00 5.36
CA ARG A 300 25.01 11.91 5.31
C ARG A 300 25.68 12.85 6.31
N ASP A 301 25.17 14.07 6.46
CA ASP A 301 25.72 15.06 7.37
C ASP A 301 25.53 14.65 8.83
N LEU A 302 24.36 14.07 9.19
CA LEU A 302 24.14 13.50 10.52
C LEU A 302 25.07 12.30 10.79
N ARG A 303 25.26 11.40 9.81
CA ARG A 303 26.23 10.28 9.92
C ARG A 303 27.65 10.80 10.20
N HIS A 304 28.06 11.86 9.50
CA HIS A 304 29.38 12.48 9.69
C HIS A 304 29.53 13.09 11.09
N ALA A 305 28.53 13.86 11.53
CA ALA A 305 28.52 14.48 12.87
C ALA A 305 28.64 13.44 14.00
N LEU A 306 28.01 12.27 13.85
CA LEU A 306 28.12 11.16 14.80
C LEU A 306 29.52 10.52 14.80
N GLY A 307 30.13 10.37 13.63
CA GLY A 307 31.50 9.90 13.48
C GLY A 307 32.50 10.82 14.18
N GLU A 308 32.39 12.13 13.96
CA GLU A 308 33.25 13.14 14.60
C GLU A 308 33.04 13.24 16.12
N SER A 309 31.79 13.17 16.59
CA SER A 309 31.47 13.15 18.03
C SER A 309 32.09 11.94 18.74
N THR A 310 32.06 10.77 18.10
CA THR A 310 32.67 9.54 18.61
C THR A 310 34.20 9.64 18.67
N LEU A 311 34.82 10.27 17.67
CA LEU A 311 36.27 10.54 17.65
C LEU A 311 36.68 11.53 18.77
N ARG A 312 35.91 12.62 18.97
CA ARG A 312 36.15 13.58 20.07
C ARG A 312 36.03 12.93 21.45
N LYS A 313 35.05 12.04 21.67
CA LYS A 313 34.93 11.27 22.91
C LYS A 313 36.13 10.37 23.14
N LYS A 314 36.63 9.68 22.11
CA LYS A 314 37.82 8.81 22.22
C LYS A 314 39.08 9.60 22.56
N ILE A 315 39.29 10.76 21.94
CA ILE A 315 40.43 11.64 22.21
C ILE A 315 40.35 12.20 23.64
N SER A 316 39.17 12.70 24.05
CA SER A 316 38.93 13.20 25.41
C SER A 316 39.06 12.12 26.49
N SER A 317 38.72 10.86 26.20
CA SER A 317 38.95 9.73 27.11
C SER A 317 40.41 9.22 27.10
N SER A 318 41.16 9.45 26.02
CA SER A 318 42.56 9.02 25.90
C SER A 318 43.54 9.98 26.58
N GLU A 319 43.15 11.23 26.85
CA GLU A 319 43.96 12.19 27.61
C GLU A 319 43.94 11.96 29.13
N LEU A 320 43.15 10.98 29.62
CA LEU A 320 43.11 10.58 31.04
C LEU A 320 43.68 9.18 31.30
N SER A 321 44.24 8.51 30.29
CA SER A 321 44.99 7.27 30.48
C SER A 321 46.28 7.27 29.66
N SER A 322 47.28 8.02 30.14
CA SER A 322 48.66 7.68 29.80
C SER A 322 49.01 6.40 30.56
N ASP A 323 48.80 5.25 29.92
CA ASP A 323 49.67 4.09 30.09
C ASP A 323 49.42 3.05 28.98
N MET A 324 50.45 2.90 28.15
CA MET A 324 50.95 1.65 27.56
C MET A 324 49.95 0.56 27.09
N LEU A 325 49.85 0.39 25.75
CA LEU A 325 50.40 -0.76 24.99
C LEU A 325 49.58 -1.10 23.73
N SER A 326 50.35 -1.30 22.65
CA SER A 326 50.04 -1.98 21.40
C SER A 326 49.14 -3.22 21.50
N VAL A 327 48.10 -3.35 20.67
CA VAL A 327 47.66 -4.63 20.07
C VAL A 327 46.94 -4.39 18.72
N GLN A 328 47.18 -5.33 17.81
CA GLN A 328 46.89 -5.46 16.39
C GLN A 328 45.46 -5.22 15.89
N LEU A 329 45.41 -4.73 14.64
CA LEU A 329 44.31 -4.88 13.68
C LEU A 329 43.97 -6.37 13.43
N PRO A 330 42.68 -6.74 13.31
CA PRO A 330 42.28 -7.86 12.49
C PRO A 330 41.65 -7.37 11.18
N VAL A 331 42.25 -7.83 10.09
CA VAL A 331 41.71 -7.91 8.74
C VAL A 331 40.45 -8.77 8.77
N GLN A 332 39.31 -8.25 8.30
CA GLN A 332 38.15 -9.06 7.95
C GLN A 332 38.26 -9.53 6.49
N PRO A 333 37.88 -10.78 6.18
CA PRO A 333 37.77 -11.24 4.80
C PRO A 333 36.45 -10.76 4.18
N ASN A 334 36.55 -10.28 2.94
CA ASN A 334 35.43 -10.08 2.03
C ASN A 334 34.72 -11.43 1.78
N THR A 335 33.40 -11.44 1.94
CA THR A 335 32.53 -12.32 1.17
C THR A 335 31.61 -11.43 0.34
N GLU A 336 31.97 -11.30 -0.93
CA GLU A 336 31.13 -10.80 -2.00
C GLU A 336 29.92 -11.74 -2.16
N ALA A 337 28.73 -11.17 -2.13
CA ALA A 337 27.54 -11.76 -2.73
C ALA A 337 26.82 -10.62 -3.47
N ASP A 338 26.75 -10.78 -4.78
CA ASP A 338 26.25 -9.83 -5.76
C ASP A 338 24.80 -9.40 -5.47
N GLU A 339 24.60 -8.09 -5.30
CA GLU A 339 23.33 -7.45 -5.64
C GLU A 339 23.59 -6.41 -6.73
N GLU A 340 23.38 -6.86 -7.96
CA GLU A 340 23.39 -6.06 -9.18
C GLU A 340 22.20 -5.10 -9.16
N CYS A 341 22.33 -4.00 -8.41
CA CYS A 341 21.33 -2.95 -8.35
C CYS A 341 21.46 -2.10 -9.62
N LEU A 342 20.57 -2.38 -10.59
CA LEU A 342 20.42 -1.65 -11.84
C LEU A 342 20.32 -0.15 -11.56
N LYS A 343 21.39 0.58 -11.87
CA LYS A 343 21.41 2.05 -11.94
C LYS A 343 20.46 2.49 -13.07
N ILE A 344 19.31 3.04 -12.72
CA ILE A 344 18.44 3.73 -13.68
C ILE A 344 18.61 5.24 -13.50
N THR A 345 19.03 5.87 -14.58
CA THR A 345 19.24 7.32 -14.72
C THR A 345 17.89 8.05 -14.70
N PRO A 346 17.72 9.15 -13.94
CA PRO A 346 16.48 9.92 -13.98
C PRO A 346 16.33 10.65 -15.32
N LEU A 347 15.23 10.36 -16.03
CA LEU A 347 14.81 11.07 -17.24
C LEU A 347 14.41 12.51 -16.87
N LYS A 348 15.15 13.47 -17.42
CA LYS A 348 14.82 14.90 -17.35
C LYS A 348 13.66 15.23 -18.29
N GLY A 349 12.71 16.00 -17.77
CA GLY A 349 11.99 17.09 -18.43
C GLY A 349 11.26 16.77 -19.72
N TYR A 350 9.93 16.70 -19.65
CA TYR A 350 9.08 17.12 -20.77
C TYR A 350 7.96 18.03 -20.28
N ASP A 351 7.81 19.11 -21.05
CA ASP A 351 6.92 20.23 -20.88
C ASP A 351 5.45 19.82 -20.77
N LEU A 352 4.77 20.52 -19.87
CA LEU A 352 3.31 20.59 -19.79
C LEU A 352 2.79 21.36 -21.01
N THR A 353 2.34 20.67 -22.06
CA THR A 353 1.32 21.26 -22.96
C THR A 353 0.37 20.19 -23.50
N ASN A 354 -0.91 20.47 -23.23
CA ASN A 354 -2.17 19.99 -23.81
C ASN A 354 -2.48 18.49 -23.86
#